data_AF-A0A2U2JCG8-F1
#
_entry.id   AF-A0A2U2JCG8-F1
#
_cell.length_a   1.000
_cell.length_b   1.000
_cell.length_c   1.000
_cell.angle_alpha   90.00
_cell.angle_beta   90.00
_cell.angle_gamma   90.00
#
_symmetry.space_group_name_H-M   'P 1'
#
loop_
_entity.id
_entity.type
_entity.pdbx_description
1 polymer ?
#
loop_
_entity_poly.entity_id
_entity_poly.type
_entity_poly.pdbx_seq_one_letter_code
_entity_poly.pdbx_strand_id
1 'polypeptide(L)'
;MNKRNRIIYVLLLIILVSSCKHKEEEYHSITDKIEAKSKNYHGVSVSSEDFFDDIKMIKISEGDHTFLIPERKSKIKSYACTECHTKPLNKLQSKDFKKAHWDIVLNHADKKTMSCTTCHNEKNMDELKSLTGLKIDFNKSYNLCSQCHSKQFKDWKGGAHGKKIGGWAPPRASMTCVNCHNPHKPHFESRWPARFNTQKIKERK
;
A
#
# COMPACT_ATOMS: atom_id res chain seq x y z
N MET A 1 19.98 52.06 44.85
CA MET A 1 19.62 50.73 44.29
C MET A 1 20.34 49.66 45.11
N ASN A 2 19.59 48.81 45.83
CA ASN A 2 20.15 47.92 46.87
C ASN A 2 21.09 46.86 46.27
N LYS A 3 22.21 46.54 46.95
CA LYS A 3 23.29 45.68 46.42
C LYS A 3 22.77 44.30 45.95
N ARG A 4 21.73 43.80 46.62
CA ARG A 4 21.00 42.56 46.28
C ARG A 4 20.25 42.65 44.94
N ASN A 5 19.64 43.79 44.63
CA ASN A 5 18.92 43.97 43.36
C ASN A 5 19.90 44.06 42.19
N ARG A 6 21.08 44.68 42.37
CA ARG A 6 22.14 44.69 41.35
C ARG A 6 22.62 43.27 41.01
N ILE A 7 22.79 42.41 42.01
CA ILE A 7 23.19 41.01 41.79
C ILE A 7 22.11 40.22 41.05
N ILE A 8 20.84 40.43 41.41
CA ILE A 8 19.70 39.79 40.73
C ILE A 8 19.63 40.24 39.26
N TYR A 9 19.78 41.54 38.97
CA TYR A 9 19.79 42.03 37.59
C TYR A 9 20.95 41.49 36.77
N VAL A 10 22.14 41.36 37.37
CA VAL A 10 23.31 40.75 36.70
C VAL A 10 23.07 39.26 36.41
N LEU A 11 22.50 38.50 37.35
CA LEU A 11 22.15 37.10 37.14
C LEU A 11 21.07 36.94 36.06
N LEU A 12 20.05 37.79 36.05
CA LEU A 12 18.99 37.79 35.03
C LEU A 12 19.56 38.11 33.63
N LEU A 13 20.50 39.06 33.56
CA LEU A 13 21.19 39.39 32.31
C LEU A 13 22.04 38.21 31.81
N ILE A 14 22.77 37.52 32.69
CA ILE A 14 23.57 36.33 32.37
C ILE A 14 22.69 35.18 31.86
N ILE A 15 21.52 34.98 32.45
CA ILE A 15 20.56 33.95 32.01
C ILE A 15 20.00 34.32 30.62
N LEU A 16 19.69 35.60 30.39
CA LEU A 16 19.21 36.09 29.08
C LEU A 16 20.26 35.93 27.96
N VAL A 17 21.54 36.20 28.21
CA VAL A 17 22.60 35.95 27.19
C VAL A 17 22.99 34.47 27.05
N SER A 18 22.78 33.64 28.08
CA SER A 18 23.07 32.20 28.00
C SER A 18 21.95 31.39 27.34
N SER A 19 20.73 31.94 27.25
CA SER A 19 19.55 31.25 26.73
C SER A 19 19.40 31.28 25.20
N CYS A 20 20.31 31.94 24.46
CA CYS A 20 20.32 31.95 22.99
C CYS A 20 21.50 31.15 22.43
N LYS A 21 21.47 29.83 22.63
CA LYS A 21 22.16 28.86 21.75
C LYS A 21 21.13 27.91 21.14
N HIS A 22 20.10 28.47 20.52
CA HIS A 22 19.34 27.74 19.52
C HIS A 22 20.23 27.62 18.29
N LYS A 23 20.81 26.43 18.08
CA LYS A 23 21.44 26.04 16.82
C LYS A 23 20.31 25.82 15.80
N GLU A 24 19.73 26.89 15.32
CA GLU A 24 19.05 26.88 14.04
C GLU A 24 20.11 27.11 12.97
N GLU A 25 20.13 26.20 11.98
CA GLU A 25 21.05 26.10 10.83
C GLU A 25 22.34 25.29 11.05
N GLU A 26 22.25 24.01 10.65
CA GLU A 26 23.24 22.94 10.78
C GLU A 26 24.49 23.09 9.89
N TYR A 27 24.66 24.21 9.19
CA TYR A 27 25.74 24.44 8.22
C TYR A 27 26.39 25.80 8.43
N HIS A 28 27.69 25.82 8.75
CA HIS A 28 28.43 27.05 9.06
C HIS A 28 28.91 27.81 7.82
N SER A 29 28.96 27.16 6.65
CA SER A 29 29.29 27.78 5.37
C SER A 29 28.59 27.11 4.18
N ILE A 30 28.53 27.80 3.05
CA ILE A 30 28.02 27.23 1.78
C ILE A 30 28.85 26.02 1.36
N THR A 31 30.17 26.06 1.59
CA THR A 31 31.09 24.95 1.36
C THR A 31 30.76 23.74 2.23
N ASP A 32 30.45 23.92 3.52
CA ASP A 32 30.04 22.82 4.40
C ASP A 32 28.73 22.19 3.93
N LYS A 33 27.80 23.02 3.45
CA LYS A 33 26.52 22.57 2.89
C LYS A 33 26.71 21.81 1.58
N ILE A 34 27.61 22.28 0.70
CA ILE A 34 27.95 21.59 -0.55
C ILE A 34 28.65 20.28 -0.24
N GLU A 35 29.64 20.26 0.65
CA GLU A 35 30.38 19.05 1.03
C GLU A 35 29.47 18.02 1.70
N ALA A 36 28.62 18.44 2.64
CA ALA A 36 27.69 17.54 3.31
C ALA A 36 26.63 16.98 2.35
N LYS A 37 26.16 17.76 1.36
CA LYS A 37 25.19 17.31 0.35
C LYS A 37 25.83 16.61 -0.86
N SER A 38 27.12 16.83 -1.11
CA SER A 38 27.89 16.18 -2.18
C SER A 38 28.48 14.85 -1.74
N LYS A 39 28.52 14.57 -0.43
CA LYS A 39 28.69 13.21 0.10
C LYS A 39 27.62 12.32 -0.49
N ASN A 40 27.99 11.64 -1.56
CA ASN A 40 27.26 10.57 -2.18
C ASN A 40 27.18 9.44 -1.15
N TYR A 41 26.16 9.49 -0.30
CA TYR A 41 25.70 8.34 0.47
C TYR A 41 25.11 7.37 -0.56
N HIS A 42 25.97 6.74 -1.37
CA HIS A 42 25.62 5.53 -2.08
C HIS A 42 25.40 4.52 -0.96
N GLY A 43 24.13 4.43 -0.56
CA GLY A 43 23.70 3.63 0.57
C GLY A 43 24.27 2.23 0.46
N VAL A 44 24.47 1.62 1.62
CA VAL A 44 24.77 0.19 1.78
C VAL A 44 24.12 -0.60 0.64
N SER A 45 24.82 -1.60 0.10
CA SER A 45 24.36 -2.47 -1.00
C SER A 45 23.21 -3.40 -0.56
N VAL A 46 22.20 -2.83 0.09
CA VAL A 46 21.00 -3.52 0.54
C VAL A 46 20.07 -3.67 -0.66
N SER A 47 19.64 -4.90 -0.90
CA SER A 47 18.59 -5.21 -1.86
C SER A 47 17.34 -5.67 -1.12
N SER A 48 16.18 -5.33 -1.65
CA SER A 48 14.91 -5.91 -1.20
C SER A 48 14.66 -7.31 -1.77
N GLU A 49 15.44 -7.73 -2.78
CA GLU A 49 15.26 -9.03 -3.45
C GLU A 49 15.41 -10.22 -2.52
N ASP A 50 16.32 -10.13 -1.54
CA ASP A 50 16.58 -11.19 -0.55
C ASP A 50 15.35 -11.53 0.30
N PHE A 51 14.34 -10.67 0.31
CA PHE A 51 13.11 -10.82 1.09
C PHE A 51 11.87 -11.13 0.23
N PHE A 52 12.04 -11.47 -1.04
CA PHE A 52 10.92 -11.86 -1.89
C PHE A 52 10.46 -13.31 -1.64
N ASP A 53 11.25 -14.10 -0.92
CA ASP A 53 11.00 -15.52 -0.67
C ASP A 53 10.60 -16.23 -1.99
N ASP A 54 9.55 -17.07 -1.95
CA ASP A 54 8.99 -17.76 -3.12
C ASP A 54 7.89 -16.94 -3.84
N ILE A 55 7.80 -15.64 -3.57
CA ILE A 55 6.78 -14.80 -4.20
C ILE A 55 7.21 -14.52 -5.64
N LYS A 56 6.47 -15.07 -6.60
CA LYS A 56 6.62 -14.69 -8.00
C LYS A 56 6.30 -13.22 -8.18
N MET A 57 7.30 -12.43 -8.54
CA MET A 57 7.16 -10.99 -8.77
C MET A 57 6.98 -10.69 -10.25
N ILE A 58 6.22 -9.63 -10.55
CA ILE A 58 6.10 -9.06 -11.89
C ILE A 58 6.43 -7.58 -11.85
N LYS A 59 7.09 -7.10 -12.90
CA LYS A 59 7.43 -5.69 -13.08
C LYS A 59 6.25 -4.97 -13.73
N ILE A 60 5.87 -3.83 -13.17
CA ILE A 60 4.83 -2.95 -13.74
C ILE A 60 5.36 -1.53 -13.88
N SER A 61 4.73 -0.78 -14.78
CA SER A 61 5.01 0.64 -15.03
C SER A 61 3.70 1.41 -15.08
N GLU A 62 3.58 2.42 -14.23
CA GLU A 62 2.41 3.29 -14.10
C GLU A 62 2.88 4.76 -14.13
N GLY A 63 2.75 5.42 -15.28
CA GLY A 63 3.41 6.71 -15.52
C GLY A 63 4.92 6.61 -15.29
N ASP A 64 5.49 7.53 -14.51
CA ASP A 64 6.94 7.56 -14.22
C ASP A 64 7.39 6.54 -13.15
N HIS A 65 6.48 5.71 -12.64
CA HIS A 65 6.78 4.77 -11.56
C HIS A 65 6.92 3.36 -12.11
N THR A 66 8.07 2.75 -11.88
CA THR A 66 8.32 1.34 -12.22
C THR A 66 8.75 0.58 -10.98
N PHE A 67 8.03 -0.47 -10.63
CA PHE A 67 8.26 -1.27 -9.41
C PHE A 67 7.68 -2.68 -9.56
N LEU A 68 8.00 -3.55 -8.60
CA LEU A 68 7.55 -4.94 -8.58
C LEU A 68 6.26 -5.10 -7.77
N ILE A 69 5.40 -6.00 -8.21
CA ILE A 69 4.21 -6.45 -7.47
C ILE A 69 4.15 -7.98 -7.46
N PRO A 70 3.51 -8.60 -6.47
CA PRO A 70 3.29 -10.05 -6.47
C PRO A 70 2.33 -10.44 -7.60
N GLU A 71 2.66 -11.54 -8.27
CA GLU A 71 1.78 -12.20 -9.23
C GLU A 71 0.54 -12.74 -8.49
N ARG A 72 -0.64 -12.49 -9.06
CA ARG A 72 -1.94 -12.82 -8.45
C ARG A 72 -2.57 -14.07 -9.05
N LYS A 73 -2.49 -14.25 -10.36
CA LYS A 73 -3.29 -15.22 -11.13
C LYS A 73 -2.95 -16.66 -10.72
N SER A 74 -1.67 -17.00 -10.51
CA SER A 74 -1.28 -18.33 -10.01
C SER A 74 -1.73 -18.62 -8.58
N LYS A 75 -2.05 -17.58 -7.80
CA LYS A 75 -2.57 -17.71 -6.43
C LYS A 75 -4.09 -17.82 -6.38
N ILE A 76 -4.77 -17.90 -7.53
CA ILE A 76 -6.23 -18.13 -7.60
C ILE A 76 -6.44 -19.65 -7.60
N LYS A 77 -7.13 -20.17 -6.57
CA LYS A 77 -7.26 -21.62 -6.32
C LYS A 77 -7.88 -22.41 -7.48
N SER A 78 -8.77 -21.79 -8.28
CA SER A 78 -9.53 -22.45 -9.35
C SER A 78 -9.46 -21.67 -10.66
N TYR A 79 -8.25 -21.25 -11.03
CA TYR A 79 -7.97 -20.70 -12.35
C TYR A 79 -7.46 -21.83 -13.28
N ALA A 80 -7.89 -21.95 -14.54
CA ALA A 80 -8.70 -20.99 -15.31
C ALA A 80 -10.21 -21.08 -15.00
N CYS A 81 -10.86 -19.93 -14.92
CA CYS A 81 -12.29 -19.80 -14.63
C CYS A 81 -13.15 -20.40 -15.77
N THR A 82 -12.66 -20.30 -17.01
CA THR A 82 -13.33 -20.81 -18.21
C THR A 82 -13.51 -22.33 -18.23
N GLU A 83 -12.76 -23.08 -17.41
CA GLU A 83 -12.96 -24.52 -17.23
C GLU A 83 -14.37 -24.86 -16.70
N CYS A 84 -14.93 -24.00 -15.86
CA CYS A 84 -16.30 -24.12 -15.35
C CYS A 84 -17.28 -23.17 -16.07
N HIS A 85 -16.81 -22.00 -16.51
CA HIS A 85 -17.64 -20.99 -17.20
C HIS A 85 -17.75 -21.25 -18.71
N THR A 86 -18.31 -22.40 -19.07
CA THR A 86 -18.45 -22.87 -20.47
C THR A 86 -19.72 -22.38 -21.18
N LYS A 87 -20.65 -21.76 -20.44
CA LYS A 87 -21.93 -21.25 -20.94
C LYS A 87 -22.20 -19.86 -20.36
N PRO A 88 -23.11 -19.07 -20.98
CA PRO A 88 -23.54 -17.79 -20.42
C PRO A 88 -24.04 -17.92 -18.96
N LEU A 89 -23.78 -16.90 -18.14
CA LEU A 89 -24.03 -16.94 -16.69
C LEU A 89 -25.48 -17.26 -16.32
N ASN A 90 -26.45 -16.71 -17.06
CA ASN A 90 -27.87 -16.96 -16.82
C ASN A 90 -28.27 -18.42 -17.02
N LYS A 91 -27.50 -19.21 -17.78
CA LYS A 91 -27.69 -20.66 -17.97
C LYS A 91 -26.96 -21.50 -16.92
N LEU A 92 -26.02 -20.90 -16.19
CA LEU A 92 -25.25 -21.55 -15.12
C LEU A 92 -25.85 -21.28 -13.73
N GLN A 93 -26.66 -20.23 -13.60
CA GLN A 93 -27.41 -19.95 -12.37
C GLN A 93 -28.48 -21.01 -12.12
N SER A 94 -28.48 -21.61 -10.93
CA SER A 94 -29.51 -22.52 -10.44
C SER A 94 -29.80 -22.19 -8.98
N LYS A 95 -31.06 -22.33 -8.56
CA LYS A 95 -31.49 -22.10 -7.18
C LYS A 95 -31.35 -23.34 -6.29
N ASP A 96 -31.17 -24.51 -6.88
CA ASP A 96 -31.43 -25.79 -6.21
C ASP A 96 -30.20 -26.34 -5.46
N PHE A 97 -29.00 -25.86 -5.79
CA PHE A 97 -27.76 -26.34 -5.19
C PHE A 97 -26.73 -25.23 -4.98
N LYS A 98 -25.93 -25.35 -3.91
CA LYS A 98 -24.76 -24.49 -3.67
C LYS A 98 -23.71 -24.76 -4.76
N LYS A 99 -23.50 -23.78 -5.65
CA LYS A 99 -22.48 -23.81 -6.71
C LYS A 99 -21.20 -23.08 -6.28
N ALA A 100 -20.15 -23.14 -7.08
CA ALA A 100 -18.97 -22.29 -6.87
C ALA A 100 -19.40 -20.82 -6.67
N HIS A 101 -18.76 -20.14 -5.71
CA HIS A 101 -19.05 -18.75 -5.33
C HIS A 101 -20.38 -18.52 -4.58
N TRP A 102 -21.07 -19.56 -4.09
CA TRP A 102 -22.33 -19.43 -3.32
C TRP A 102 -22.20 -18.62 -2.02
N ASP A 103 -20.99 -18.54 -1.47
CA ASP A 103 -20.63 -17.88 -0.22
C ASP A 103 -20.03 -16.48 -0.43
N ILE A 104 -20.01 -15.98 -1.67
CA ILE A 104 -19.49 -14.66 -2.00
C ILE A 104 -20.61 -13.63 -2.01
N VAL A 105 -20.51 -12.64 -1.12
CA VAL A 105 -21.40 -11.49 -1.06
C VAL A 105 -20.65 -10.23 -1.47
N LEU A 106 -21.20 -9.50 -2.45
CA LEU A 106 -20.68 -8.20 -2.86
C LEU A 106 -21.15 -7.11 -1.90
N ASN A 107 -20.26 -6.71 -0.99
CA ASN A 107 -20.44 -5.64 0.00
C ASN A 107 -19.45 -4.50 -0.29
N HIS A 108 -19.61 -3.87 -1.45
CA HIS A 108 -18.68 -2.82 -1.92
C HIS A 108 -19.42 -1.52 -2.29
N ALA A 109 -20.25 -1.56 -3.32
CA ALA A 109 -21.21 -0.51 -3.65
C ALA A 109 -22.62 -1.08 -3.62
N ASP A 110 -23.64 -0.22 -3.69
CA ASP A 110 -25.01 -0.68 -3.78
C ASP A 110 -25.26 -1.47 -5.08
N LYS A 111 -26.26 -2.35 -5.06
CA LYS A 111 -26.58 -3.26 -6.18
C LYS A 111 -27.04 -2.54 -7.46
N LYS A 112 -27.44 -1.26 -7.38
CA LYS A 112 -27.81 -0.47 -8.57
C LYS A 112 -26.56 0.12 -9.23
N THR A 113 -25.51 0.37 -8.45
CA THR A 113 -24.24 0.92 -8.94
C THR A 113 -23.29 -0.18 -9.43
N MET A 114 -23.17 -1.29 -8.71
CA MET A 114 -22.24 -2.37 -9.09
C MET A 114 -22.84 -3.77 -8.94
N SER A 115 -22.42 -4.65 -9.85
CA SER A 115 -22.65 -6.09 -9.81
C SER A 115 -21.34 -6.83 -10.06
N CYS A 116 -21.36 -8.17 -10.02
CA CYS A 116 -20.19 -8.99 -10.32
C CYS A 116 -19.61 -8.66 -11.71
N THR A 117 -20.50 -8.44 -12.69
CA THR A 117 -20.13 -8.12 -14.07
C THR A 117 -19.75 -6.65 -14.27
N THR A 118 -19.71 -5.82 -13.21
CA THR A 118 -19.06 -4.50 -13.30
C THR A 118 -17.54 -4.64 -13.36
N CYS A 119 -16.99 -5.63 -12.66
CA CYS A 119 -15.54 -5.87 -12.58
C CYS A 119 -15.10 -7.12 -13.34
N HIS A 120 -15.91 -8.16 -13.37
CA HIS A 120 -15.62 -9.40 -14.10
C HIS A 120 -16.12 -9.32 -15.53
N ASN A 121 -15.33 -9.87 -16.46
CA ASN A 121 -15.73 -9.95 -17.85
C ASN A 121 -16.65 -11.16 -18.06
N GLU A 122 -17.95 -10.91 -18.26
CA GLU A 122 -18.94 -11.97 -18.50
C GLU A 122 -18.71 -12.78 -19.77
N LYS A 123 -17.97 -12.23 -20.75
CA LYS A 123 -17.63 -12.91 -22.01
C LYS A 123 -16.39 -13.79 -21.87
N ASN A 124 -15.55 -13.53 -20.87
CA ASN A 124 -14.35 -14.30 -20.58
C ASN A 124 -13.98 -14.17 -19.10
N MET A 125 -14.33 -15.17 -18.29
CA MET A 125 -14.13 -15.13 -16.84
C MET A 125 -12.66 -15.22 -16.40
N ASP A 126 -11.74 -15.52 -17.31
CA ASP A 126 -10.30 -15.49 -17.06
C ASP A 126 -9.74 -14.06 -17.03
N GLU A 127 -10.59 -13.07 -17.36
CA GLU A 127 -10.24 -11.65 -17.41
C GLU A 127 -11.20 -10.81 -16.56
N LEU A 128 -10.69 -9.68 -16.09
CA LEU A 128 -11.47 -8.59 -15.54
C LEU A 128 -11.80 -7.60 -16.67
N LYS A 129 -12.74 -6.68 -16.42
CA LYS A 129 -13.01 -5.58 -17.36
C LYS A 129 -13.14 -4.23 -16.68
N SER A 130 -12.71 -3.18 -17.35
CA SER A 130 -12.96 -1.79 -16.97
C SER A 130 -14.44 -1.43 -17.12
N LEU A 131 -14.83 -0.28 -16.59
CA LEU A 131 -16.15 0.33 -16.80
C LEU A 131 -16.44 0.61 -18.29
N THR A 132 -15.39 0.85 -19.08
CA THR A 132 -15.45 1.03 -20.54
C THR A 132 -15.36 -0.27 -21.33
N GLY A 133 -15.26 -1.43 -20.66
CA GLY A 133 -15.18 -2.75 -21.28
C GLY A 133 -13.78 -3.19 -21.73
N LEU A 134 -12.73 -2.44 -21.40
CA LEU A 134 -11.34 -2.85 -21.67
C LEU A 134 -10.97 -4.05 -20.79
N LYS A 135 -10.27 -5.00 -21.39
CA LYS A 135 -9.79 -6.21 -20.69
C LYS A 135 -8.68 -5.86 -19.70
N ILE A 136 -8.76 -6.42 -18.51
CA ILE A 136 -7.76 -6.24 -17.44
C ILE A 136 -7.34 -7.63 -16.96
N ASP A 137 -6.03 -7.89 -16.92
CA ASP A 137 -5.49 -9.11 -16.34
C ASP A 137 -5.63 -9.11 -14.82
N PHE A 138 -5.90 -10.26 -14.19
CA PHE A 138 -5.97 -10.40 -12.73
C PHE A 138 -4.70 -9.92 -12.00
N ASN A 139 -3.53 -10.07 -12.63
CA ASN A 139 -2.25 -9.55 -12.13
C ASN A 139 -2.22 -8.03 -12.05
N LYS A 140 -3.04 -7.35 -12.86
CA LYS A 140 -3.20 -5.90 -12.89
C LYS A 140 -4.56 -5.45 -12.35
N SER A 141 -5.16 -6.23 -11.46
CA SER A 141 -6.47 -5.94 -10.86
C SER A 141 -6.56 -4.57 -10.17
N TYR A 142 -5.43 -3.96 -9.77
CA TYR A 142 -5.37 -2.59 -9.26
C TYR A 142 -5.93 -1.55 -10.27
N ASN A 143 -5.91 -1.84 -11.57
CA ASN A 143 -6.51 -1.00 -12.61
C ASN A 143 -8.04 -0.94 -12.51
N LEU A 144 -8.69 -1.92 -11.89
CA LEU A 144 -10.11 -1.79 -11.58
C LEU A 144 -10.34 -0.74 -10.50
N CYS A 145 -9.55 -0.82 -9.44
CA CYS A 145 -9.67 0.02 -8.25
C CYS A 145 -9.41 1.49 -8.59
N SER A 146 -8.42 1.76 -9.46
CA SER A 146 -8.01 3.11 -9.84
C SER A 146 -9.09 3.92 -10.57
N GLN A 147 -10.08 3.25 -11.18
CA GLN A 147 -11.19 3.90 -11.88
C GLN A 147 -12.06 4.77 -10.96
N CYS A 148 -12.17 4.38 -9.68
CA CYS A 148 -12.94 5.13 -8.68
C CYS A 148 -12.06 5.61 -7.51
N HIS A 149 -11.11 4.80 -7.06
CA HIS A 149 -10.20 5.10 -5.94
C HIS A 149 -8.91 5.76 -6.41
N SER A 150 -9.04 6.85 -7.17
CA SER A 150 -7.93 7.53 -7.83
C SER A 150 -6.90 8.08 -6.85
N LYS A 151 -7.35 8.59 -5.68
CA LYS A 151 -6.46 9.08 -4.62
C LYS A 151 -5.61 7.95 -4.03
N GLN A 152 -6.24 6.87 -3.59
CA GLN A 152 -5.54 5.71 -3.02
C GLN A 152 -4.61 5.08 -4.05
N PHE A 153 -5.01 5.04 -5.32
CA PHE A 153 -4.15 4.58 -6.40
C PHE A 153 -2.93 5.48 -6.61
N LYS A 154 -3.08 6.81 -6.59
CA LYS A 154 -1.95 7.76 -6.64
C LYS A 154 -0.99 7.55 -5.47
N ASP A 155 -1.52 7.41 -4.25
CA ASP A 155 -0.72 7.19 -3.04
C ASP A 155 0.00 5.82 -3.11
N TRP A 156 -0.67 4.78 -3.60
CA TRP A 156 -0.08 3.45 -3.78
C TRP A 156 1.02 3.46 -4.84
N LYS A 157 0.75 4.08 -5.98
CA LYS A 157 1.73 4.25 -7.06
C LYS A 157 2.97 5.01 -6.57
N GLY A 158 2.79 6.09 -5.80
CA GLY A 158 3.86 6.86 -5.17
C GLY A 158 4.56 6.13 -4.00
N GLY A 159 3.95 5.09 -3.44
CA GLY A 159 4.51 4.28 -2.35
C GLY A 159 4.16 4.79 -0.94
N ALA A 160 3.26 5.76 -0.85
CA ALA A 160 2.67 6.23 0.40
C ALA A 160 1.54 5.31 0.91
N HIS A 161 0.99 4.46 0.05
CA HIS A 161 -0.06 3.50 0.38
C HIS A 161 0.31 2.07 -0.01
N GLY A 162 -0.23 1.10 0.71
CA GLY A 162 0.08 -0.33 0.55
C GLY A 162 1.31 -0.75 1.35
N LYS A 163 1.47 -2.07 1.51
CA LYS A 163 2.59 -2.66 2.24
C LYS A 163 3.72 -3.01 1.28
N LYS A 164 4.93 -2.53 1.56
CA LYS A 164 6.14 -2.94 0.82
C LYS A 164 6.55 -4.37 1.18
N ILE A 165 7.14 -5.06 0.21
CA ILE A 165 7.76 -6.38 0.37
C ILE A 165 9.27 -6.15 0.43
N GLY A 166 9.95 -6.75 1.41
CA GLY A 166 11.39 -6.63 1.55
C GLY A 166 11.93 -5.27 1.99
N GLY A 167 11.08 -4.35 2.45
CA GLY A 167 11.50 -3.07 3.02
C GLY A 167 11.51 -1.90 2.04
N TRP A 168 12.46 -0.98 2.23
CA TRP A 168 12.56 0.28 1.48
C TRP A 168 13.75 0.32 0.51
N ALA A 169 14.56 -0.74 0.48
CA ALA A 169 15.67 -0.86 -0.45
C ALA A 169 15.17 -1.09 -1.90
N PRO A 170 15.99 -0.79 -2.91
CA PRO A 170 15.72 -1.23 -4.28
C PRO A 170 15.85 -2.76 -4.42
N PRO A 171 15.18 -3.39 -5.40
CA PRO A 171 14.08 -2.84 -6.17
C PRO A 171 12.83 -2.69 -5.28
N ARG A 172 12.09 -1.60 -5.49
CA ARG A 172 10.82 -1.40 -4.79
C ARG A 172 9.86 -2.54 -5.16
N ALA A 173 9.38 -3.25 -4.15
CA ALA A 173 8.31 -4.22 -4.26
C ALA A 173 7.13 -3.85 -3.37
N SER A 174 5.91 -3.94 -3.90
CA SER A 174 4.71 -3.53 -3.19
C SER A 174 3.59 -4.54 -3.36
N MET A 175 2.89 -4.83 -2.26
CA MET A 175 1.62 -5.54 -2.31
C MET A 175 0.59 -4.71 -3.11
N THR A 176 -0.25 -5.39 -3.89
CA THR A 176 -1.36 -4.76 -4.63
C THR A 176 -2.57 -4.53 -3.72
N CYS A 177 -3.57 -3.80 -4.21
CA CYS A 177 -4.81 -3.51 -3.48
C CYS A 177 -5.45 -4.80 -2.92
N VAL A 178 -5.52 -5.86 -3.73
CA VAL A 178 -6.20 -7.11 -3.39
C VAL A 178 -5.37 -8.05 -2.51
N ASN A 179 -4.10 -7.73 -2.25
CA ASN A 179 -3.30 -8.46 -1.26
C ASN A 179 -3.66 -8.04 0.18
N CYS A 180 -4.27 -6.87 0.36
CA CYS A 180 -4.68 -6.36 1.67
C CYS A 180 -6.21 -6.21 1.79
N HIS A 181 -6.88 -5.80 0.71
CA HIS A 181 -8.32 -5.63 0.68
C HIS A 181 -9.02 -6.82 0.02
N ASN A 182 -10.13 -7.27 0.60
CA ASN A 182 -11.03 -8.19 -0.09
C ASN A 182 -11.77 -7.40 -1.20
N PRO A 183 -11.62 -7.73 -2.50
CA PRO A 183 -12.26 -6.97 -3.58
C PRO A 183 -13.80 -6.95 -3.51
N HIS A 184 -14.42 -7.94 -2.85
CA HIS A 184 -15.87 -8.00 -2.66
C HIS A 184 -16.34 -7.32 -1.37
N LYS A 185 -15.41 -7.02 -0.44
CA LYS A 185 -15.67 -6.26 0.79
C LYS A 185 -14.40 -5.47 1.17
N PRO A 186 -14.06 -4.39 0.45
CA PRO A 186 -12.75 -3.76 0.60
C PRO A 186 -12.56 -3.02 1.92
N HIS A 187 -13.66 -2.56 2.53
CA HIS A 187 -13.61 -1.83 3.79
C HIS A 187 -13.04 -2.69 4.93
N PHE A 188 -12.11 -2.12 5.71
CA PHE A 188 -11.66 -2.73 6.95
C PHE A 188 -12.61 -2.38 8.08
N GLU A 189 -13.12 -3.39 8.78
CA GLU A 189 -13.90 -3.17 9.99
C GLU A 189 -13.10 -2.38 11.02
N SER A 190 -13.78 -1.48 11.72
CA SER A 190 -13.19 -0.78 12.87
C SER A 190 -12.72 -1.81 13.88
N ARG A 191 -11.44 -1.71 14.25
CA ARG A 191 -10.81 -2.58 15.24
C ARG A 191 -9.90 -1.78 16.13
N TRP A 192 -9.71 -2.24 17.35
CA TRP A 192 -8.68 -1.70 18.21
C TRP A 192 -7.30 -1.89 17.56
N PRO A 193 -6.37 -0.93 17.74
CA PRO A 193 -5.00 -1.11 17.32
C PRO A 193 -4.45 -2.42 17.87
N ALA A 194 -3.76 -3.19 17.02
CA ALA A 194 -3.09 -4.38 17.49
C ALA A 194 -2.04 -3.98 18.53
N ARG A 195 -2.29 -4.24 19.81
CA ARG A 195 -1.30 -4.05 20.86
C ARG A 195 -0.39 -5.27 20.87
N PHE A 196 0.91 -5.08 20.67
CA PHE A 196 1.87 -6.12 20.96
C PHE A 196 2.08 -6.16 22.47
N ASN A 197 1.59 -7.21 23.13
CA ASN A 197 1.68 -7.40 24.58
C ASN A 197 2.06 -8.85 24.90
N THR A 198 2.34 -9.12 26.16
CA THR A 198 2.72 -10.46 26.66
C THR A 198 1.67 -11.53 26.34
N GLN A 199 0.37 -11.17 26.31
CA GLN A 199 -0.70 -12.07 25.90
C GLN A 199 -0.62 -12.43 24.40
N LYS A 200 -0.39 -11.46 23.52
CA LYS A 200 -0.21 -11.69 22.08
C LYS A 200 1.02 -12.54 21.74
N ILE A 201 2.05 -12.49 22.57
CA ILE A 201 3.22 -13.39 22.43
C ILE A 201 2.82 -14.84 22.71
N LYS A 202 1.99 -15.09 23.73
CA LYS A 202 1.49 -16.44 24.04
C LYS A 202 0.55 -16.98 22.96
N GLU A 203 -0.33 -16.15 22.42
CA GLU A 203 -1.29 -16.53 21.37
C GLU A 203 -0.68 -16.84 20.00
N ARG A 204 0.58 -16.44 19.77
CA ARG A 204 1.30 -16.66 18.50
C ARG A 204 2.26 -17.85 18.53
N LYS A 205 2.46 -18.46 19.71
CA LYS A 205 3.13 -19.76 19.85
C LYS A 205 2.13 -20.87 19.61
#